data_AF-A0A812NBF8-F1
#
_entry.id   AF-A0A812NBF8-F1
#
_cell.length_a   1.000
_cell.length_b   1.000
_cell.length_c   1.000
_cell.angle_alpha   90.00
_cell.angle_beta   90.00
_cell.angle_gamma   90.00
#
_symmetry.space_group_name_H-M   'P 1'
#
loop_
_entity.id
_entity.type
_entity.pdbx_description
1 polymer ?
#
loop_
_entity_poly.entity_id
_entity_poly.type
_entity_poly.pdbx_seq_one_letter_code
_entity_poly.pdbx_strand_id
1 'polypeptide(L)'
;NVGLAIEELSGAQPNRASVEGLVDYLNNPTTYDGLKDISEVHPSIKGGDIWPKMRSMKQQDLYDMSAYILYQNQTIPEKWGGGKTYY
;
A
#
# COMPACT_ATOMS: atom_id res chain seq x y z
N ASN A 1 -5.93 5.03 -14.49
CA ASN A 1 -5.13 3.95 -13.90
C ASN A 1 -4.50 4.55 -12.66
N VAL A 2 -4.60 3.91 -11.49
CA VAL A 2 -3.89 4.37 -10.28
C VAL A 2 -2.72 3.42 -10.10
N GLY A 3 -1.51 3.92 -10.27
CA GLY A 3 -0.26 3.21 -10.05
C GLY A 3 0.31 3.42 -8.65
N LEU A 4 1.61 3.14 -8.51
CA LEU A 4 2.35 3.21 -7.24
C LEU A 4 3.33 4.39 -7.19
N ALA A 5 3.15 5.37 -8.08
CA ALA A 5 3.93 6.60 -8.12
C ALA A 5 3.62 7.49 -6.90
N ILE A 6 4.54 8.38 -6.54
CA ILE A 6 4.45 9.11 -5.26
C ILE A 6 3.30 10.12 -5.32
N GLU A 7 3.04 10.67 -6.50
CA GLU A 7 1.95 11.60 -6.78
C GLU A 7 0.59 10.93 -6.58
N GLU A 8 0.46 9.67 -7.00
CA GLU A 8 -0.78 8.90 -6.84
C GLU A 8 -1.00 8.48 -5.39
N LEU A 9 0.05 8.04 -4.69
CA LEU A 9 -0.03 7.77 -3.25
C LEU A 9 -0.37 9.03 -2.44
N SER A 10 0.12 10.20 -2.88
CA SER A 10 -0.14 11.49 -2.23
C SER A 10 -1.57 11.97 -2.45
N GLY A 11 -2.21 11.58 -3.55
CA GLY A 11 -3.58 11.96 -3.88
C GLY A 11 -4.65 11.10 -3.21
N ALA A 12 -4.27 10.01 -2.55
CA ALA A 12 -5.18 9.19 -1.77
C ALA A 12 -5.62 9.90 -0.49
N GLN A 13 -6.82 9.55 0.00
CA GLN A 13 -7.37 10.05 1.25
C GLN A 13 -7.59 8.88 2.23
N PRO A 14 -6.94 8.86 3.40
CA PRO A 14 -5.83 9.72 3.81
C PRO A 14 -4.57 9.49 2.95
N ASN A 15 -3.64 10.45 2.99
CA ASN A 15 -2.39 10.41 2.22
C ASN A 15 -1.59 9.13 2.51
N ARG A 16 -1.17 8.43 1.45
CA ARG A 16 -0.43 7.15 1.52
C ARG A 16 1.03 7.27 1.05
N ALA A 17 1.53 8.48 0.82
CA ALA A 17 2.92 8.76 0.41
C ALA A 17 3.90 8.86 1.60
N SER A 18 3.63 8.14 2.68
CA SER A 18 4.54 8.00 3.82
C SER A 18 4.51 6.57 4.36
N VAL A 19 5.55 6.19 5.10
CA VAL A 19 5.63 4.85 5.70
C VAL A 19 4.45 4.65 6.65
N GLU A 20 4.13 5.65 7.46
CA GLU A 20 2.99 5.60 8.40
C GLU A 20 1.67 5.44 7.65
N GLY A 21 1.48 6.17 6.53
CA GLY A 21 0.28 6.08 5.72
C GLY A 21 0.08 4.71 5.07
N LEU A 22 1.16 4.08 4.60
CA LEU A 22 1.14 2.72 4.06
C LEU A 22 0.97 1.65 5.14
N VAL A 23 1.61 1.81 6.30
CA VAL A 23 1.41 0.94 7.46
C VAL A 23 -0.04 0.99 7.93
N ASP A 24 -0.64 2.18 8.02
CA ASP A 24 -2.06 2.34 8.33
C ASP A 24 -2.93 1.62 7.30
N TYR A 25 -2.63 1.76 6.01
CA TYR A 25 -3.35 1.08 4.94
C TYR A 25 -3.26 -0.45 5.04
N LEU A 26 -2.08 -1.00 5.37
CA LEU A 26 -1.89 -2.44 5.57
C LEU A 26 -2.58 -2.96 6.84
N ASN A 27 -2.84 -2.09 7.81
CA ASN A 27 -3.64 -2.43 8.99
C ASN A 27 -5.15 -2.38 8.69
N ASN A 28 -5.61 -1.28 8.07
CA ASN A 28 -7.02 -0.95 7.84
C ASN A 28 -7.19 -0.28 6.46
N PRO A 29 -7.31 -1.07 5.38
CA PRO A 29 -7.31 -0.55 4.02
C PRO A 29 -8.65 0.11 3.71
N THR A 30 -8.57 1.25 3.04
CA THR A 30 -9.74 2.01 2.59
C THR A 30 -9.71 2.20 1.09
N THR A 31 -10.84 2.57 0.49
CA THR A 31 -10.85 3.09 -0.89
C THR A 31 -9.94 4.31 -1.03
N TYR A 32 -9.59 4.67 -2.26
CA TYR A 32 -8.71 5.81 -2.57
C TYR A 32 -9.25 7.15 -2.04
N ASP A 33 -10.58 7.29 -1.94
CA ASP A 33 -11.26 8.43 -1.33
C ASP A 33 -11.44 8.31 0.19
N GLY A 34 -11.04 7.20 0.79
CA GLY A 34 -11.10 6.94 2.23
C GLY A 34 -12.48 6.60 2.77
N LEU A 35 -13.51 6.52 1.91
CA LEU A 35 -14.90 6.44 2.37
C LEU A 35 -15.35 5.03 2.75
N LYS A 36 -14.71 4.00 2.20
CA LYS A 36 -15.12 2.62 2.40
C LYS A 36 -13.96 1.78 2.89
N ASP A 37 -14.23 0.98 3.90
CA ASP A 37 -13.36 -0.13 4.28
C ASP A 37 -13.37 -1.19 3.17
N ILE A 38 -12.19 -1.75 2.87
CA ILE A 38 -12.03 -2.79 1.85
C ILE A 38 -11.27 -4.01 2.40
N SER A 39 -11.24 -4.21 3.72
CA SER A 39 -10.49 -5.30 4.36
C SER A 39 -10.97 -6.70 3.92
N GLU A 40 -12.23 -6.82 3.51
CA GLU A 40 -12.82 -8.05 2.95
C GLU A 40 -12.27 -8.43 1.56
N VAL A 41 -11.78 -7.45 0.79
CA VAL A 41 -11.33 -7.64 -0.59
C VAL A 41 -9.86 -7.24 -0.81
N HIS A 42 -9.19 -6.76 0.24
CA HIS A 42 -7.79 -6.37 0.23
C HIS A 42 -7.03 -6.95 1.44
N PRO A 43 -5.88 -7.60 1.24
CA PRO A 43 -5.05 -8.11 2.34
C PRO A 43 -4.72 -7.04 3.37
N SER A 44 -5.02 -7.33 4.64
CA SER A 44 -4.76 -6.44 5.77
C SER A 44 -4.70 -7.20 7.09
N ILE A 45 -4.15 -6.57 8.14
CA ILE A 45 -4.20 -7.11 9.50
C ILE A 45 -5.65 -7.25 10.00
N LYS A 46 -6.50 -6.25 9.72
CA LYS A 46 -7.92 -6.27 10.08
C LYS A 46 -8.67 -7.45 9.47
N GLY A 47 -8.40 -7.78 8.19
CA GLY A 47 -8.96 -8.95 7.50
C GLY A 47 -8.14 -10.23 7.68
N GLY A 48 -7.36 -10.38 8.75
CA GLY A 48 -6.45 -11.51 8.91
C GLY A 48 -7.14 -12.89 8.96
N ASP A 49 -8.42 -12.94 9.31
CA ASP A 49 -9.24 -14.14 9.28
C ASP A 49 -9.32 -14.74 7.86
N ILE A 50 -9.63 -13.92 6.86
CA ILE A 50 -9.73 -14.28 5.44
C ILE A 50 -8.39 -14.22 4.69
N TRP A 51 -7.39 -13.52 5.24
CA TRP A 51 -6.04 -13.40 4.67
C TRP A 51 -4.99 -14.09 5.57
N PRO A 52 -4.81 -15.43 5.50
CA PRO A 52 -3.95 -16.17 6.42
C PRO A 52 -2.50 -15.67 6.51
N LYS A 53 -1.94 -15.13 5.42
CA LYS A 53 -0.58 -14.58 5.41
C LYS A 53 -0.44 -13.33 6.27
N MET A 54 -1.50 -12.55 6.42
CA MET A 54 -1.48 -11.31 7.23
C MET A 54 -1.51 -11.61 8.72
N ARG A 55 -2.06 -12.76 9.16
CA ARG A 55 -2.11 -13.16 10.59
C ARG A 55 -0.74 -13.25 11.25
N SER A 56 0.27 -13.69 10.52
CA SER A 56 1.63 -13.86 11.03
C SER A 56 2.50 -12.62 10.86
N MET A 57 2.02 -11.59 10.15
CA MET A 57 2.81 -10.39 9.91
C MET A 57 2.90 -9.56 11.19
N LYS A 58 4.11 -9.11 11.47
CA LYS A 58 4.45 -8.24 12.60
C LYS A 58 4.50 -6.79 12.12
N GLN A 59 4.47 -5.88 13.09
CA GLN A 59 4.62 -4.46 12.82
C GLN A 59 5.89 -4.11 12.01
N GLN A 60 7.00 -4.82 12.26
CA GLN A 60 8.23 -4.66 11.49
C GLN A 60 8.05 -5.06 10.03
N ASP A 61 7.33 -6.15 9.75
CA ASP A 61 7.09 -6.60 8.37
C ASP A 61 6.28 -5.55 7.60
N LEU A 62 5.28 -4.93 8.25
CA LEU A 62 4.49 -3.85 7.65
C LEU A 62 5.34 -2.62 7.34
N TYR A 63 6.25 -2.27 8.26
CA TYR A 63 7.18 -1.16 8.08
C TYR A 63 8.13 -1.43 6.91
N ASP A 64 8.76 -2.61 6.87
CA ASP A 64 9.73 -2.97 5.83
C ASP A 64 9.09 -3.00 4.43
N MET A 65 7.86 -3.54 4.32
CA MET A 65 7.10 -3.49 3.06
C MET A 65 6.77 -2.06 2.63
N SER A 66 6.33 -1.22 3.58
CA SER A 66 5.99 0.18 3.31
C SER A 66 7.23 0.99 2.88
N ALA A 67 8.35 0.79 3.55
CA ALA A 67 9.62 1.39 3.20
C ALA A 67 10.10 0.94 1.81
N TYR A 68 9.94 -0.36 1.49
CA TYR A 68 10.28 -0.89 0.18
C TYR A 68 9.45 -0.26 -0.95
N ILE A 69 8.14 -0.09 -0.76
CA ILE A 69 7.27 0.56 -1.75
C ILE A 69 7.77 1.97 -2.08
N LEU A 70 8.12 2.76 -1.06
CA LEU A 70 8.60 4.12 -1.25
C LEU A 70 10.03 4.17 -1.81
N TYR A 71 10.88 3.20 -1.44
CA TYR A 71 12.23 3.10 -1.98
C TYR A 71 12.25 2.74 -3.47
N GLN A 72 11.39 1.83 -3.92
CA GLN A 72 11.27 1.47 -5.34
C GLN A 72 10.84 2.66 -6.20
N ASN A 73 9.93 3.48 -5.67
CA ASN A 73 9.48 4.71 -6.30
C ASN A 73 10.64 5.68 -6.57
N GLN A 74 11.63 5.77 -5.67
CA GLN A 74 12.80 6.62 -5.86
C GLN A 74 13.86 6.00 -6.79
N THR A 75 14.01 4.68 -6.77
CA THR A 75 15.11 4.01 -7.49
C THR A 75 14.78 3.70 -8.95
N ILE A 76 13.52 3.40 -9.26
CA ILE A 76 13.07 3.06 -10.62
C ILE A 76 11.71 3.72 -10.94
N PRO A 77 11.58 5.06 -10.84
CA PRO A 77 10.30 5.77 -10.89
C PRO A 77 9.46 5.47 -12.13
N GLU A 78 10.08 5.42 -13.32
CA GLU A 78 9.35 5.16 -14.58
C GLU A 78 8.88 3.71 -14.71
N LYS A 79 9.62 2.76 -14.12
CA LYS A 79 9.27 1.33 -14.17
C LYS A 79 8.27 0.96 -13.09
N TRP A 80 8.37 1.60 -11.92
CA TRP A 80 7.52 1.34 -10.77
C TRP A 80 6.11 1.89 -11.00
N GLY A 81 5.14 0.99 -11.19
CA GLY A 81 3.76 1.38 -11.53
C GLY A 81 3.55 1.75 -13.02
N GLY A 82 4.61 1.87 -13.82
CA GLY A 82 4.52 2.13 -15.27
C GLY A 82 3.96 0.94 -16.07
N GLY A 83 4.03 -0.27 -15.52
CA GLY A 83 3.47 -1.47 -16.12
C GLY A 83 4.18 -1.88 -17.41
N LYS A 84 3.45 -2.55 -18.33
CA LYS A 84 4.07 -3.26 -19.45
C LYS A 84 4.85 -2.39 -20.45
N THR A 85 4.58 -1.09 -20.45
CA THR A 85 5.21 -0.12 -21.36
C THR A 85 6.68 0.14 -21.00
N TYR A 86 7.08 -0.12 -19.75
CA TYR A 86 8.41 0.22 -19.21
C TYR A 86 9.26 -1.00 -18.80
N TYR A 87 8.87 -2.21 -19.23
CA TYR A 87 9.68 -3.43 -19.03
C TYR A 87 10.98 -3.39 -19.84
#